data_AF-A0A1Y3MSF2-F1
#
_entry.id   AF-A0A1Y3MSF2-F1
#
_cell.length_a   1.000
_cell.length_b   1.000
_cell.length_c   1.000
_cell.angle_alpha   90.00
_cell.angle_beta   90.00
_cell.angle_gamma   90.00
#
_symmetry.space_group_name_H-M   'P 1'
#
loop_
_entity.id
_entity.type
_entity.pdbx_description
1 polymer ?
#
loop_
_entity_poly.entity_id
_entity_poly.type
_entity_poly.pdbx_seq_one_letter_code
_entity_poly.pdbx_strand_id
1 'polypeptide(L)'
;MWDVSNEQLKPEFAVNEQKYLPILTVCSLGDVDKGKCKTEKCTKNEDCFSGICYSNTCVTKEPLYLCSSTDIRKKNGIYCGKIANSKCKVDEECFSNYCNKEGLCEIHKIKP
;
A
#
# COMPACT_ATOMS: atom_id res chain seq x y z
N MET A 1 12.32 -2.34 11.16
CA MET A 1 12.92 -1.68 9.99
C MET A 1 11.85 -0.84 9.28
N TRP A 2 10.69 -1.40 8.96
CA TRP A 2 9.44 -0.69 8.66
C TRP A 2 8.32 -1.73 8.79
N ASP A 3 7.24 -1.43 9.49
CA ASP A 3 6.03 -2.27 9.53
C ASP A 3 5.14 -1.83 8.38
N VAL A 4 5.25 -2.54 7.26
CA VAL A 4 4.49 -2.23 6.04
C VAL A 4 2.98 -2.44 6.26
N SER A 5 2.60 -3.38 7.12
CA SER A 5 1.20 -3.72 7.38
C SER A 5 0.48 -2.62 8.14
N ASN A 6 1.19 -1.91 9.01
CA ASN A 6 0.67 -0.83 9.83
C ASN A 6 1.17 0.56 9.39
N GLU A 7 1.96 0.64 8.31
CA GLU A 7 2.65 1.85 7.84
C GLU A 7 3.39 2.61 8.96
N GLN A 8 4.10 1.88 9.82
CA GLN A 8 4.76 2.43 11.01
C GLN A 8 6.23 2.02 11.14
N LEU A 9 7.05 2.91 11.70
CA LEU A 9 8.38 2.54 12.15
C LEU A 9 8.25 1.61 13.36
N LYS A 10 8.87 0.42 13.29
CA LYS A 10 9.02 -0.41 14.48
C LYS A 10 9.80 0.38 15.53
N PRO A 11 9.36 0.39 16.81
CA PRO A 11 9.94 1.23 17.87
C PRO A 11 11.45 1.05 18.02
N GLU A 12 11.94 -0.18 17.83
CA GLU A 12 13.35 -0.57 17.87
C GLU A 12 14.23 0.07 16.78
N PHE A 13 13.64 0.76 15.79
CA PHE A 13 14.35 1.51 14.73
C PHE A 13 13.98 3.01 14.72
N ALA A 14 13.27 3.50 15.72
CA ALA A 14 12.97 4.93 15.89
C ALA A 14 14.23 5.64 16.45
N VAL A 15 15.22 5.87 15.59
CA VAL A 15 16.38 6.73 15.89
C VAL A 15 16.04 8.15 15.49
N ASN A 16 16.47 9.13 16.32
CA ASN A 16 16.14 10.57 16.32
C ASN A 16 16.41 11.40 15.06
N GLU A 17 16.58 10.79 13.88
CA GLU A 17 16.63 11.54 12.63
C GLU A 17 15.26 11.44 11.95
N GLN A 18 14.73 12.58 11.51
CA GLN A 18 13.52 12.68 10.70
C GLN A 18 13.67 11.84 9.43
N LYS A 19 13.41 10.54 9.57
CA LYS A 19 13.46 9.59 8.49
C LYS A 19 12.20 9.82 7.68
N TYR A 20 12.36 10.42 6.52
CA TYR A 20 11.27 10.65 5.59
C TYR A 20 10.65 9.30 5.21
N LEU A 21 9.39 9.08 5.62
CA LEU A 21 8.66 7.84 5.35
C LEU A 21 7.84 8.04 4.09
N PRO A 22 8.16 7.35 2.98
CA PRO A 22 7.39 7.52 1.76
C PRO A 22 6.02 6.89 1.92
N ILE A 23 5.01 7.57 1.39
CA ILE A 23 3.64 7.10 1.27
C ILE A 23 3.65 5.86 0.37
N LEU A 24 3.24 4.73 0.93
CA LEU A 24 3.22 3.45 0.24
C LEU A 24 1.93 3.22 -0.53
N THR A 25 0.84 3.80 -0.05
CA THR A 25 -0.46 3.67 -0.70
C THR A 25 -0.48 4.48 -2.00
N VAL A 26 -0.84 3.83 -3.11
CA VAL A 26 -0.87 4.45 -4.45
C VAL A 26 -2.20 4.24 -5.15
N CYS A 27 -2.50 5.08 -6.12
CA CYS A 27 -3.66 4.97 -6.99
C CYS A 27 -3.28 4.94 -8.47
N SER A 28 -4.22 4.47 -9.31
CA SER A 28 -4.08 4.66 -10.75
C SER A 28 -4.51 6.08 -11.13
N LEU A 29 -3.87 6.68 -12.15
CA LEU A 29 -4.19 8.03 -12.64
C LEU A 29 -5.70 8.21 -12.88
N GLY A 30 -6.33 7.25 -13.55
CA GLY A 30 -7.75 7.30 -13.87
C GLY A 30 -8.69 7.22 -12.65
N ASP A 31 -8.22 6.73 -11.50
CA ASP A 31 -9.02 6.71 -10.26
C ASP A 31 -8.84 8.01 -9.46
N VAL A 32 -7.67 8.66 -9.58
CA VAL A 32 -7.43 10.02 -9.07
C VAL A 32 -8.32 11.02 -9.80
N ASP A 33 -8.35 11.00 -11.13
CA ASP A 33 -9.17 11.91 -11.94
C ASP A 33 -10.68 11.76 -11.66
N LYS A 34 -11.11 10.58 -11.20
CA LYS A 34 -12.51 10.29 -10.82
C LYS A 34 -12.83 10.59 -9.35
N GLY A 35 -11.85 11.05 -8.57
CA GLY A 35 -12.01 11.31 -7.14
C GLY A 35 -12.30 10.07 -6.30
N LYS A 36 -11.96 8.88 -6.80
CA LYS A 36 -12.21 7.59 -6.10
C LYS A 36 -11.07 7.16 -5.19
N CYS A 37 -9.90 7.77 -5.38
CA CYS A 37 -8.71 7.44 -4.62
C CYS A 37 -8.78 7.95 -3.17
N LYS A 38 -8.42 7.10 -2.20
CA LYS A 38 -8.26 7.45 -0.79
C LYS A 38 -6.87 7.08 -0.30
N THR A 39 -5.92 7.98 -0.47
CA THR A 39 -4.53 7.85 0.04
C THR A 39 -4.18 9.02 0.95
N GLU A 40 -3.06 8.92 1.65
CA GLU A 40 -2.39 10.10 2.18
C GLU A 40 -2.04 11.07 1.05
N LYS A 41 -1.96 12.36 1.40
CA LYS A 41 -1.65 13.42 0.45
C LYS A 41 -0.14 13.59 0.33
N CYS A 42 0.37 13.58 -0.90
CA CYS A 42 1.74 13.96 -1.20
C CYS A 42 1.83 15.44 -1.60
N THR A 43 2.99 16.04 -1.41
CA THR A 43 3.34 17.40 -1.84
C THR A 43 4.41 17.41 -2.92
N LYS A 44 5.30 16.41 -2.92
CA LYS A 44 6.38 16.22 -3.89
C LYS A 44 6.55 14.73 -4.23
N ASN A 45 7.27 14.43 -5.30
CA ASN A 45 7.43 13.06 -5.80
C ASN A 45 8.16 12.15 -4.81
N GLU A 46 9.10 12.70 -4.05
CA GLU A 46 9.87 12.01 -3.01
C GLU A 46 8.97 11.57 -1.85
N ASP A 47 7.77 12.15 -1.75
CA ASP A 47 6.79 11.75 -0.75
C ASP A 47 6.19 10.39 -1.04
N CYS A 48 6.25 9.93 -2.29
CA CYS A 48 5.62 8.71 -2.75
C CYS A 48 6.67 7.63 -2.96
N PHE A 49 6.40 6.41 -2.49
CA PHE A 49 7.25 5.26 -2.81
C PHE A 49 7.28 4.97 -4.31
N SER A 50 6.19 5.27 -5.02
CA SER A 50 6.14 5.17 -6.49
C SER A 50 6.99 6.23 -7.20
N GLY A 51 7.46 7.26 -6.50
CA GLY A 51 8.17 8.40 -7.07
C GLY A 51 7.29 9.34 -7.91
N ILE A 52 5.96 9.21 -7.84
CA ILE A 52 5.04 10.07 -8.60
C ILE A 52 3.93 10.60 -7.70
N CYS A 53 3.94 11.91 -7.46
CA CYS A 53 2.87 12.65 -6.83
C CYS A 53 2.06 13.38 -7.90
N TYR A 54 0.78 13.04 -8.04
CA TYR A 54 -0.12 13.65 -9.00
C TYR A 54 -1.41 14.09 -8.30
N SER A 55 -1.78 15.36 -8.46
CA SER A 55 -2.96 15.94 -7.80
C SER A 55 -2.99 15.70 -6.27
N ASN A 56 -1.84 15.88 -5.61
CA ASN A 56 -1.62 15.58 -4.19
C ASN A 56 -1.89 14.13 -3.80
N THR A 57 -1.76 13.18 -4.73
CA THR A 57 -1.99 11.76 -4.51
C THR A 57 -0.85 10.95 -5.11
N CYS A 58 -0.35 9.95 -4.38
CA CYS A 58 0.67 9.06 -4.91
C CYS A 58 0.06 8.16 -5.98
N VAL A 59 0.64 8.17 -7.18
CA VAL A 59 0.13 7.39 -8.31
C VAL A 59 1.17 6.40 -8.80
N THR A 60 0.69 5.32 -9.41
CA THR A 60 1.53 4.35 -10.09
C THR A 60 0.94 4.00 -11.46
N LYS A 61 1.82 3.67 -12.40
CA LYS A 61 1.43 3.12 -13.71
C LYS A 61 1.26 1.60 -13.65
N GLU A 62 1.96 0.95 -12.71
CA GLU A 62 2.00 -0.50 -12.54
C GLU A 62 1.53 -0.90 -11.14
N PRO A 63 0.84 -2.04 -10.97
CA PRO A 63 0.41 -2.49 -9.65
C PRO A 63 1.61 -2.76 -8.74
N LEU A 64 1.62 -2.15 -7.57
CA LEU A 64 2.62 -2.43 -6.53
C LEU A 64 2.21 -3.68 -5.74
N TYR A 65 3.18 -4.56 -5.49
CA TYR A 65 3.00 -5.79 -4.74
C TYR A 65 3.72 -5.72 -3.40
N LEU A 66 3.05 -6.15 -2.35
CA LEU A 66 3.65 -6.41 -1.05
C LEU A 66 3.85 -7.90 -0.89
N CYS A 67 5.05 -8.30 -0.46
CA CYS A 67 5.42 -9.69 -0.25
C CYS A 67 5.77 -9.96 1.22
N SER A 68 5.33 -11.10 1.74
CA SER A 68 5.65 -11.60 3.08
C SER A 68 6.10 -13.05 2.99
N SER A 69 7.16 -13.40 3.73
CA SER A 69 7.60 -14.78 3.91
C SER A 69 6.72 -15.57 4.89
N THR A 70 5.75 -14.90 5.52
CA THR A 70 4.93 -15.45 6.60
C THR A 70 3.49 -15.59 6.11
N ASP A 71 3.26 -16.49 5.16
CA ASP A 71 1.90 -16.89 4.83
C ASP A 71 1.44 -17.94 5.85
N ILE A 72 0.51 -17.55 6.73
CA ILE A 72 -0.18 -18.46 7.67
C ILE A 72 -0.85 -19.66 6.97
N ARG A 73 -1.06 -19.61 5.65
CA ARG A 73 -1.69 -20.67 4.84
C ARG A 73 -0.67 -21.58 4.14
N LYS A 74 0.58 -21.14 3.96
CA LYS A 74 1.64 -21.92 3.29
C LYS A 74 2.86 -21.98 4.20
N LYS A 75 2.99 -23.10 4.92
CA LYS A 75 4.07 -23.39 5.87
C LYS A 75 5.51 -23.22 5.33
N ASN A 76 5.72 -22.99 4.02
CA ASN A 76 7.02 -22.69 3.38
C ASN A 76 6.82 -21.98 2.02
N GLY A 77 6.46 -20.68 2.01
CA GLY A 77 6.35 -19.93 0.75
C GLY A 77 6.31 -18.42 0.93
N ILE A 78 6.80 -17.67 -0.06
CA ILE A 78 6.61 -16.22 -0.16
C ILE A 78 5.21 -15.98 -0.71
N TYR A 79 4.41 -15.20 0.00
CA TYR A 79 3.12 -14.69 -0.47
C TYR A 79 3.29 -13.24 -0.93
N CYS A 80 2.78 -12.93 -2.12
CA CYS A 80 2.74 -11.57 -2.64
C CYS A 80 1.32 -11.24 -3.05
N GLY A 81 0.87 -10.03 -2.72
CA GLY A 81 -0.44 -9.52 -3.14
C GLY A 81 -0.36 -8.03 -3.43
N LYS A 82 -1.32 -7.53 -4.20
CA LYS A 82 -1.42 -6.11 -4.54
C LYS A 82 -1.68 -5.28 -3.28
N ILE A 83 -1.08 -4.11 -3.21
CA ILE A 83 -1.28 -3.19 -2.08
C ILE A 83 -2.66 -2.52 -2.14
N ALA A 84 -3.02 -1.82 -1.06
CA ALA A 84 -4.28 -1.08 -0.98
C ALA A 84 -4.44 -0.07 -2.12
N ASN A 85 -5.69 0.19 -2.51
CA ASN A 85 -6.11 1.02 -3.64
C ASN A 85 -5.62 0.54 -5.02
N SER A 86 -5.03 -0.65 -5.11
CA SER A 86 -4.78 -1.33 -6.39
C SER A 86 -6.05 -2.05 -6.88
N LYS A 87 -6.22 -2.12 -8.20
CA LYS A 87 -7.35 -2.83 -8.81
C LYS A 87 -7.25 -4.34 -8.60
N CYS A 88 -8.36 -4.96 -8.22
CA CYS A 88 -8.51 -6.39 -8.01
C CYS A 88 -9.82 -6.90 -8.62
N LYS A 89 -9.87 -8.21 -8.94
CA LYS A 89 -11.11 -8.89 -9.35
C LYS A 89 -11.58 -9.90 -8.32
N VAL A 90 -10.65 -10.47 -7.57
CA VAL A 90 -10.88 -11.45 -6.51
C VAL A 90 -10.02 -11.10 -5.30
N ASP A 91 -10.43 -11.58 -4.13
CA ASP A 91 -9.81 -11.27 -2.85
C ASP A 91 -8.32 -11.67 -2.81
N GLU A 92 -7.97 -12.81 -3.41
CA GLU A 92 -6.62 -13.38 -3.42
C GLU A 92 -5.61 -12.55 -4.22
N GLU A 93 -6.06 -11.59 -5.02
CA GLU A 93 -5.16 -10.64 -5.69
C GLU A 93 -4.58 -9.62 -4.72
N CYS A 94 -5.23 -9.39 -3.58
CA CYS A 94 -4.86 -8.35 -2.62
C CYS A 94 -3.98 -8.91 -1.50
N PHE A 95 -3.00 -8.13 -1.04
CA PHE A 95 -2.17 -8.54 0.10
C PHE A 95 -2.98 -8.77 1.37
N SER A 96 -4.03 -7.96 1.57
CA SER A 96 -5.02 -8.12 2.64
C SER A 96 -5.97 -9.30 2.46
N ASN A 97 -5.94 -9.95 1.29
CA ASN A 97 -6.90 -10.95 0.85
C ASN A 97 -8.35 -10.44 0.90
N TYR A 98 -8.55 -9.18 0.50
CA TYR A 98 -9.85 -8.53 0.44
C TYR A 98 -9.91 -7.51 -0.70
N CYS A 99 -10.79 -7.79 -1.66
CA CYS A 99 -11.16 -6.94 -2.78
C CYS A 99 -12.53 -6.34 -2.51
N ASN A 100 -12.60 -5.02 -2.36
CA ASN A 100 -13.86 -4.36 -2.04
C ASN A 100 -14.83 -4.38 -3.23
N LYS A 101 -16.08 -3.94 -2.99
CA LYS A 101 -17.13 -3.89 -4.02
C LYS A 101 -16.84 -2.93 -5.18
N GLU A 102 -15.88 -2.02 -5.01
CA GLU A 102 -15.43 -1.09 -6.05
C GLU A 102 -14.31 -1.68 -6.91
N GLY A 103 -13.86 -2.92 -6.61
CA GLY A 103 -12.78 -3.60 -7.30
C GLY A 103 -11.40 -3.09 -6.88
N LEU A 104 -11.24 -2.65 -5.63
CA LEU A 104 -9.99 -2.14 -5.06
C LEU A 104 -9.58 -2.95 -3.82
N CYS A 105 -8.28 -3.19 -3.68
CA CYS A 105 -7.73 -3.79 -2.48
C CYS A 105 -7.86 -2.84 -1.29
N GLU A 106 -8.35 -3.33 -0.16
CA GLU A 106 -8.43 -2.54 1.08
C GLU A 106 -7.64 -3.20 2.20
N ILE A 107 -6.97 -2.39 3.03
CA ILE A 107 -6.31 -2.89 4.24
C ILE A 107 -7.40 -3.25 5.24
N HIS A 108 -7.58 -4.53 5.54
CA HIS A 108 -8.26 -4.90 6.78
C HIS A 108 -7.38 -4.41 7.92
N LYS A 109 -7.83 -3.38 8.66
CA LYS A 109 -7.30 -3.15 10.01
C LYS A 109 -7.58 -4.44 10.77
N ILE A 110 -6.55 -5.27 10.97
CA ILE A 110 -6.61 -6.34 11.94
C ILE A 110 -6.84 -5.61 13.26
N LYS A 111 -8.10 -5.56 13.71
CA LYS A 111 -8.40 -5.14 15.07
C LYS A 111 -7.67 -6.13 15.98
N PRO A 112 -6.89 -5.66 16.96
CA PRO A 112 -6.21 -6.52 17.91
C PRO A 112 -7.19 -7.44 18.64
#